data_AF-A0A3L9DV75-F1
#
_entry.id   AF-A0A3L9DV75-F1
#
_cell.length_a   1.000
_cell.length_b   1.000
_cell.length_c   1.000
_cell.angle_alpha   90.00
_cell.angle_beta   90.00
_cell.angle_gamma   90.00
#
_symmetry.space_group_name_H-M   'P 1'
#
loop_
_entity.id
_entity.type
_entity.pdbx_description
1 polymer ?
#
loop_
_entity_poly.entity_id
_entity_poly.type
_entity_poly.pdbx_seq_one_letter_code
_entity_poly.pdbx_strand_id
1 'polypeptide(L)'
;MFFYIIVFRECQFCYLLAKDKALEAIQIAMETIEVCKEYQTSYQLAPLLIIVGNGSKEFLDSDKVMEYYSEARDLSKIYGNKLMSLQIEKYMNDLLK
;
A
#
# COMPACT_ATOMS: atom_id res chain seq x y z
N MET A 1 6.69 15.75 -12.95
CA MET A 1 7.80 15.36 -12.04
C MET A 1 7.31 14.48 -10.89
N PHE A 2 6.23 14.85 -10.19
CA PHE A 2 5.66 14.08 -9.06
C PHE A 2 5.27 12.63 -9.38
N PHE A 3 4.55 12.43 -10.48
CA PHE A 3 4.13 11.08 -10.93
C PHE A 3 5.33 10.15 -11.19
N TYR A 4 6.46 10.71 -11.65
CA TYR A 4 7.69 9.95 -11.89
C TYR A 4 8.36 9.51 -10.59
N ILE A 5 8.30 10.34 -9.53
CA ILE A 5 8.82 10.00 -8.20
C ILE A 5 8.05 8.83 -7.60
N ILE A 6 6.74 8.80 -7.77
CA ILE A 6 5.87 7.75 -7.21
C ILE A 6 6.11 6.42 -7.95
N VAL A 7 6.15 6.44 -9.29
CA VAL A 7 6.48 5.26 -10.10
C VAL A 7 7.89 4.74 -9.78
N PHE A 8 8.86 5.63 -9.63
CA PHE A 8 10.22 5.25 -9.26
C PHE A 8 10.28 4.59 -7.87
N ARG A 9 9.54 5.12 -6.90
CA ARG A 9 9.47 4.57 -5.54
C ARG A 9 8.71 3.24 -5.49
N GLU A 10 7.67 3.04 -6.30
CA GLU A 10 7.01 1.73 -6.46
C GLU A 10 7.96 0.68 -7.07
N CYS A 11 8.73 1.04 -8.11
CA CYS A 11 9.75 0.15 -8.67
C CYS A 11 10.84 -0.17 -7.65
N GLN A 12 11.30 0.83 -6.87
CA GLN A 12 12.28 0.65 -5.82
C GLN A 12 11.75 -0.25 -4.70
N PHE A 13 10.47 -0.13 -4.35
CA PHE A 13 9.80 -1.00 -3.38
C PHE A 13 9.80 -2.46 -3.86
N CYS A 14 9.33 -2.72 -5.08
CA CYS A 14 9.30 -4.06 -5.66
C CYS A 14 10.70 -4.68 -5.73
N TYR A 15 11.71 -3.86 -6.05
CA TYR A 15 13.12 -4.28 -6.05
C TYR A 15 13.64 -4.64 -4.66
N LEU A 16 13.28 -3.88 -3.63
CA LEU A 16 13.71 -4.13 -2.25
C LEU A 16 13.03 -5.35 -1.63
N LEU A 17 11.74 -5.58 -1.91
CA LEU A 17 11.07 -6.82 -1.54
C LEU A 17 11.74 -8.05 -2.17
N ALA A 18 12.14 -7.96 -3.45
CA ALA A 18 12.87 -9.04 -4.12
C ALA A 18 14.25 -9.33 -3.50
N LYS A 19 14.75 -8.43 -2.63
CA LYS A 19 16.04 -8.54 -1.93
C LYS A 19 15.89 -8.78 -0.43
N ASP A 20 14.69 -9.15 0.04
CA ASP A 20 14.41 -9.42 1.46
C ASP A 20 14.62 -8.18 2.37
N LYS A 21 14.52 -6.98 1.79
CA LYS A 21 14.69 -5.69 2.46
C LYS A 21 13.34 -5.05 2.76
N ALA A 22 12.46 -5.81 3.42
CA ALA A 22 11.08 -5.40 3.67
C ALA A 22 10.97 -4.06 4.43
N LEU A 23 11.81 -3.84 5.44
CA LEU A 23 11.80 -2.60 6.24
C LEU A 23 12.16 -1.36 5.40
N GLU A 24 13.18 -1.45 4.55
CA GLU A 24 13.59 -0.35 3.66
C GLU A 24 12.49 -0.04 2.64
N ALA A 25 11.82 -1.09 2.14
CA ALA A 25 10.71 -0.96 1.23
C ALA A 25 9.52 -0.23 1.91
N ILE A 26 9.15 -0.64 3.12
CA ILE A 26 8.08 -0.02 3.91
C ILE A 26 8.37 1.44 4.20
N GLN A 27 9.61 1.76 4.58
CA GLN A 27 10.00 3.15 4.82
C GLN A 27 9.77 4.03 3.59
N ILE A 28 10.19 3.57 2.42
CA ILE A 28 9.97 4.29 1.15
C ILE A 28 8.47 4.46 0.87
N ALA A 29 7.67 3.42 1.11
CA ALA A 29 6.22 3.48 0.91
C ALA A 29 5.56 4.50 1.84
N MET A 30 5.93 4.52 3.12
CA MET A 30 5.41 5.49 4.10
C MET A 30 5.82 6.93 3.76
N GLU A 31 7.08 7.17 3.39
CA GLU A 31 7.52 8.49 2.92
C GLU A 31 6.72 8.94 1.68
N THR A 32 6.40 8.01 0.78
CA THR A 32 5.60 8.30 -0.41
C THR A 32 4.15 8.62 -0.07
N ILE A 33 3.59 7.96 0.95
CA ILE A 33 2.24 8.23 1.46
C ILE A 33 2.15 9.67 1.97
N GLU A 34 3.11 10.12 2.79
CA GLU A 34 3.12 11.48 3.32
C GLU A 34 3.21 12.53 2.20
N VAL A 35 4.06 12.26 1.21
CA VAL A 35 4.17 13.07 0.00
C VAL A 35 2.85 13.10 -0.79
N CYS A 36 2.15 11.97 -0.93
CA CYS A 36 0.85 11.95 -1.62
C CYS A 36 -0.24 12.72 -0.87
N LYS A 37 -0.21 12.70 0.47
CA LYS A 37 -1.13 13.47 1.32
C LYS A 37 -0.90 14.97 1.16
N GLU A 38 0.35 15.42 1.17
CA GLU A 38 0.72 16.84 1.02
C GLU A 38 0.22 17.44 -0.31
N TYR A 39 0.34 16.69 -1.41
CA TYR A 39 -0.02 17.16 -2.75
C TYR A 39 -1.43 16.75 -3.19
N GLN A 40 -2.25 16.22 -2.28
CA GLN A 40 -3.63 15.76 -2.53
C GLN A 40 -3.73 14.74 -3.69
N THR A 41 -2.68 13.97 -3.95
CA THR A 41 -2.66 12.89 -4.96
C THR A 41 -3.11 11.57 -4.36
N SER A 42 -4.14 11.61 -3.53
CA SER A 42 -4.48 10.52 -2.62
C SER A 42 -5.09 9.28 -3.30
N TYR A 43 -5.38 9.34 -4.61
CA TYR A 43 -5.70 8.16 -5.42
C TYR A 43 -4.55 7.15 -5.50
N GLN A 44 -3.29 7.58 -5.27
CA GLN A 44 -2.10 6.71 -5.25
C GLN A 44 -1.80 6.14 -3.86
N LEU A 45 -2.57 6.51 -2.82
CA LEU A 45 -2.36 6.00 -1.47
C LEU A 45 -2.76 4.53 -1.33
N ALA A 46 -3.82 4.11 -2.01
CA ALA A 46 -4.33 2.76 -1.85
C ALA A 46 -3.32 1.68 -2.29
N PRO A 47 -2.61 1.80 -3.44
CA PRO A 47 -1.53 0.87 -3.79
C PRO A 47 -0.38 0.86 -2.77
N LEU A 48 0.01 2.04 -2.27
CA LEU A 48 1.09 2.17 -1.28
C LEU A 48 0.73 1.51 0.07
N LEU A 49 -0.53 1.61 0.50
CA LEU A 49 -1.00 0.95 1.72
C LEU A 49 -1.02 -0.58 1.59
N ILE A 50 -1.40 -1.13 0.43
CA ILE A 50 -1.32 -2.58 0.16
C ILE A 50 0.13 -3.06 0.26
N ILE A 51 1.04 -2.27 -0.29
CA ILE A 51 2.49 -2.47 -0.26
C ILE A 51 2.99 -2.52 1.19
N VAL A 52 2.62 -1.54 2.02
CA VAL A 52 2.97 -1.53 3.46
C VAL A 52 2.40 -2.75 4.18
N GLY A 53 1.12 -3.08 3.96
CA GLY A 53 0.49 -4.26 4.54
C GLY A 53 1.21 -5.56 4.16
N ASN A 54 1.63 -5.69 2.89
CA ASN A 54 2.36 -6.87 2.43
C ASN A 54 3.74 -7.01 3.09
N GLY A 55 4.51 -5.93 3.14
CA GLY A 55 5.85 -5.97 3.72
C GLY A 55 5.85 -6.15 5.24
N SER A 56 4.77 -5.77 5.91
CA SER A 56 4.68 -5.81 7.37
C SER A 56 4.18 -7.14 7.94
N LYS A 57 3.71 -8.08 7.10
CA LYS A 57 3.23 -9.41 7.51
C LYS A 57 4.22 -10.22 8.34
N GLU A 58 5.51 -10.02 8.13
CA GLU A 58 6.55 -10.81 8.79
C GLU A 58 6.83 -10.37 10.23
N PHE A 59 6.36 -9.17 10.63
CA PHE A 59 6.72 -8.59 11.93
C PHE A 59 5.61 -7.78 12.62
N LEU A 60 4.48 -7.53 11.96
CA LEU A 60 3.28 -6.96 12.60
C LEU A 60 2.22 -8.03 12.83
N ASP A 61 1.42 -7.82 13.86
CA ASP A 61 0.22 -8.61 14.14
C ASP A 61 -0.77 -8.52 12.97
N SER A 62 -1.51 -9.62 12.75
CA SER A 62 -2.50 -9.71 11.67
C SER A 62 -3.49 -8.56 11.68
N ASP A 63 -3.91 -8.10 12.87
CA ASP A 63 -4.89 -7.03 13.02
C ASP A 63 -4.35 -5.70 12.47
N LYS A 64 -3.10 -5.36 12.77
CA LYS A 64 -2.43 -4.15 12.24
C LYS A 64 -2.20 -4.25 10.74
N VAL A 65 -1.87 -5.43 10.23
CA VAL A 65 -1.75 -5.65 8.79
C VAL A 65 -3.10 -5.45 8.09
N MET A 66 -4.19 -5.88 8.72
CA MET A 66 -5.56 -5.73 8.21
C MET A 66 -6.07 -4.28 8.22
N GLU A 67 -5.56 -3.43 9.11
CA GLU A 67 -5.83 -1.99 9.10
C GLU A 67 -5.36 -1.35 7.78
N TYR A 68 -4.13 -1.65 7.33
CA TYR A 68 -3.60 -1.13 6.06
C TYR A 68 -4.46 -1.53 4.85
N TYR A 69 -4.94 -2.78 4.82
CA TYR A 69 -5.84 -3.23 3.75
C TYR A 69 -7.22 -2.57 3.82
N SER A 70 -7.74 -2.36 5.03
CA SER A 70 -9.01 -1.67 5.24
C SER A 70 -8.95 -0.22 4.74
N GLU A 71 -7.88 0.50 5.09
CA GLU A 71 -7.64 1.87 4.61
C GLU A 71 -7.50 1.92 3.08
N ALA A 72 -6.71 1.00 2.49
CA ALA A 72 -6.55 0.92 1.04
C ALA A 72 -7.88 0.67 0.32
N ARG A 73 -8.72 -0.21 0.87
CA ARG A 73 -10.05 -0.52 0.33
C ARG A 73 -10.95 0.71 0.37
N ASP A 74 -10.95 1.43 1.48
CA ASP A 74 -11.85 2.57 1.69
C ASP A 74 -11.43 3.76 0.81
N LEU A 75 -10.14 4.02 0.68
CA LEU A 75 -9.61 5.00 -0.29
C LEU A 75 -9.97 4.61 -1.73
N SER A 76 -9.87 3.32 -2.08
CA SER A 76 -10.27 2.85 -3.41
C SER A 76 -11.75 3.12 -3.69
N LYS A 77 -12.64 3.02 -2.68
CA LYS A 77 -14.06 3.38 -2.80
C LYS A 77 -14.25 4.87 -3.01
N ILE A 78 -13.57 5.70 -2.20
CA ILE A 78 -13.66 7.17 -2.27
C ILE A 78 -13.26 7.69 -3.66
N TYR A 79 -12.20 7.13 -4.25
CA TYR A 79 -11.71 7.55 -5.57
C TYR A 79 -12.39 6.84 -6.75
N GLY A 80 -13.46 6.07 -6.50
CA GLY A 80 -14.22 5.40 -7.56
C GLY A 80 -13.53 4.20 -8.20
N ASN A 81 -12.41 3.72 -7.63
CA ASN A 81 -11.71 2.52 -8.10
C ASN A 81 -12.37 1.24 -7.52
N LYS A 82 -13.58 0.95 -8.02
CA LYS A 82 -14.42 -0.15 -7.52
C LYS A 82 -13.79 -1.53 -7.70
N LEU A 83 -13.05 -1.75 -8.81
CA LEU A 83 -12.38 -3.03 -9.07
C LEU A 83 -11.31 -3.32 -8.01
N MET A 84 -10.46 -2.34 -7.73
CA MET A 84 -9.40 -2.48 -6.72
C MET A 84 -9.98 -2.71 -5.33
N SER A 85 -11.05 -1.99 -4.97
CA SER A 85 -11.76 -2.22 -3.70
C SER A 85 -12.25 -3.67 -3.55
N LEU A 86 -12.87 -4.23 -4.59
CA LEU A 86 -13.33 -5.62 -4.59
C LEU A 86 -12.18 -6.63 -4.50
N GLN A 87 -11.05 -6.35 -5.15
CA GLN A 87 -9.86 -7.21 -5.07
C GLN A 87 -9.28 -7.25 -3.66
N ILE A 88 -9.18 -6.09 -3.00
CA ILE A 88 -8.72 -6.00 -1.60
C ILE A 88 -9.70 -6.73 -0.67
N GLU A 89 -11.00 -6.52 -0.86
CA GLU A 89 -12.04 -7.17 -0.04
C GLU A 89 -12.02 -8.70 -0.19
N LYS A 90 -11.85 -9.21 -1.41
CA LYS A 90 -11.63 -10.64 -1.64
C LYS A 90 -10.39 -11.13 -0.90
N TYR A 91 -9.27 -10.43 -1.05
CA TYR A 91 -8.00 -10.80 -0.42
C TYR A 91 -8.10 -10.86 1.11
N MET A 92 -8.73 -9.86 1.73
CA MET A 92 -8.98 -9.81 3.17
C MET A 92 -9.84 -11.00 3.64
N ASN A 93 -10.88 -11.36 2.89
CA ASN A 93 -11.72 -12.51 3.23
C ASN A 93 -10.98 -13.85 3.10
N ASP A 94 -10.06 -13.96 2.13
CA ASP A 94 -9.23 -15.16 1.95
C ASP A 94 -8.19 -15.31 3.08
N LEU A 95 -7.73 -14.21 3.70
CA LEU A 95 -6.83 -14.23 4.86
C LEU A 95 -7.51 -14.65 6.18
N LEU A 96 -8.83 -14.48 6.28
CA LEU A 96 -9.62 -14.80 7.48
C LEU A 96 -10.16 -16.24 7.50
N LYS A 97 -9.93 -17.01 6.42
CA LYS A 97 -10.30 -18.42 6.29
C LYS A 97 -9.17 -19.34 6.70
#